data_AF-A0A975BUS4-F1
#
_entry.id   AF-A0A975BUS4-F1
#
_cell.length_a   1.000
_cell.length_b   1.000
_cell.length_c   1.000
_cell.angle_alpha   90.00
_cell.angle_beta   90.00
_cell.angle_gamma   90.00
#
_symmetry.space_group_name_H-M   'P 1'
#
loop_
_entity.id
_entity.type
_entity.pdbx_description
1 polymer ?
#
loop_
_entity_poly.entity_id
_entity_poly.type
_entity_poly.pdbx_seq_one_letter_code
_entity_poly.pdbx_strand_id
1 'polypeptide(L)'
;MKKITTSLFFAILMAFLMVGNAMAFTVPGSSYGDEPSLQDIFDDVVTGGNLDAVNDQSNVETWMIAEALVDSYLVTTYKNDNGILGIYSTDTGAKYFLQNPDKKDQASFGINDTGALYVNGKLKDENFGDGFGFFWRNKDASPKLTSYTEDSKNKSGTGYGSNNDVLALTFLVKEGLSVKTQLNDGTTVDAEGNNDWILAFEDVASSASGDGDFNDAVFYVEDMKPTPEPATMLLLSVGMIGLVAMRRKFNKKS
;
A
#
# COMPACT_ATOMS: atom_id res chain seq x y z
N MET A 1 49.00 8.25 2.35
CA MET A 1 47.97 7.26 2.75
C MET A 1 46.66 7.89 3.25
N LYS A 2 46.66 8.97 4.05
CA LYS A 2 45.42 9.63 4.56
C LYS A 2 44.42 10.13 3.50
N LYS A 3 44.85 10.43 2.26
CA LYS A 3 43.96 10.92 1.20
C LYS A 3 43.10 9.82 0.55
N ILE A 4 43.53 8.56 0.62
CA ILE A 4 42.83 7.42 0.00
C ILE A 4 41.66 6.96 0.89
N THR A 5 41.83 6.99 2.22
CA THR A 5 40.78 6.64 3.18
C THR A 5 39.61 7.64 3.20
N THR A 6 39.86 8.94 2.99
CA THR A 6 38.77 9.94 2.90
C THR A 6 37.94 9.79 1.63
N SER A 7 38.58 9.44 0.50
CA SER A 7 37.87 9.20 -0.76
C SER A 7 37.05 7.91 -0.74
N LEU A 8 37.55 6.85 -0.08
CA LEU A 8 36.82 5.58 0.05
C LEU A 8 35.58 5.73 0.94
N PHE A 9 35.65 6.53 2.02
CA PHE A 9 34.51 6.81 2.90
C PHE A 9 33.41 7.62 2.18
N PHE A 10 33.79 8.57 1.32
CA PHE A 10 32.84 9.34 0.51
C PHE A 10 32.18 8.49 -0.59
N ALA A 11 32.92 7.54 -1.19
CA ALA A 11 32.36 6.63 -2.19
C ALA A 11 31.35 5.65 -1.57
N ILE A 12 31.63 5.13 -0.37
CA ILE A 12 30.68 4.28 0.38
C ILE A 12 29.43 5.09 0.76
N LEU A 13 29.58 6.33 1.22
CA LEU A 13 28.43 7.19 1.58
C LEU A 13 27.58 7.59 0.36
N MET A 14 28.18 7.83 -0.81
CA MET A 14 27.42 8.05 -2.05
C MET A 14 26.69 6.80 -2.53
N ALA A 15 27.25 5.60 -2.32
CA ALA A 15 26.57 4.35 -2.63
C ALA A 15 25.33 4.13 -1.73
N PHE A 16 25.35 4.61 -0.49
CA PHE A 16 24.17 4.60 0.41
C PHE A 16 23.11 5.67 0.06
N LEU A 17 23.47 6.73 -0.68
CA LEU A 17 22.57 7.81 -1.08
C LEU A 17 21.80 7.54 -2.38
N MET A 18 22.06 6.43 -3.08
CA MET A 18 21.35 6.06 -4.32
C MET A 18 20.15 5.13 -4.12
N VAL A 19 19.76 4.84 -2.88
CA VAL A 19 18.63 3.92 -2.60
C VAL A 19 17.42 4.74 -2.19
N GLY A 20 16.69 5.20 -3.19
CA GLY A 20 15.44 5.93 -3.04
C GLY A 20 14.86 6.26 -4.41
N ASN A 21 14.96 5.32 -5.36
CA ASN A 21 14.16 5.42 -6.57
C ASN A 21 12.78 4.91 -6.20
N ALA A 22 11.82 5.81 -6.06
CA ALA A 22 10.42 5.47 -6.26
C ALA A 22 10.31 4.98 -7.71
N MET A 23 10.44 3.67 -7.90
CA MET A 23 10.24 3.06 -9.21
C MET A 23 8.73 2.81 -9.31
N ALA A 24 8.03 3.66 -10.06
CA ALA A 24 6.66 3.34 -10.44
C ALA A 24 6.67 2.00 -11.19
N PHE A 25 5.82 1.08 -10.77
CA PHE A 25 5.69 -0.21 -11.43
C PHE A 25 5.05 0.01 -12.80
N THR A 26 5.55 -0.65 -13.84
CA THR A 26 4.95 -0.50 -15.17
C THR A 26 3.72 -1.39 -15.25
N VAL A 27 2.54 -0.78 -15.33
CA VAL A 27 1.26 -1.49 -15.54
C VAL A 27 0.98 -1.54 -17.06
N PRO A 28 0.61 -2.71 -17.63
CA PRO A 28 0.14 -2.80 -19.00
C PRO A 28 -1.05 -1.88 -19.25
N GLY A 29 -0.94 -0.96 -20.21
CA GLY A 29 -2.00 -0.01 -20.56
C GLY A 29 -3.11 -0.58 -21.46
N SER A 30 -3.18 -1.90 -21.62
CA SER A 30 -4.16 -2.55 -22.49
C SER A 30 -4.73 -3.79 -21.83
N SER A 31 -6.05 -3.96 -21.94
CA SER A 31 -6.80 -5.14 -21.51
C SER A 31 -6.14 -6.43 -22.02
N TYR A 32 -5.93 -7.41 -21.14
CA TYR A 32 -5.45 -8.74 -21.52
C TYR A 32 -6.65 -9.68 -21.69
N GLY A 33 -6.94 -10.09 -22.94
CA GLY A 33 -8.10 -10.94 -23.22
C GLY A 33 -9.44 -10.22 -23.02
N ASP A 34 -10.37 -10.85 -22.29
CA ASP A 34 -11.72 -10.34 -22.01
C ASP A 34 -11.78 -9.55 -20.68
N GLU A 35 -10.65 -9.37 -19.99
CA GLU A 35 -10.60 -8.69 -18.69
C GLU A 35 -10.28 -7.20 -18.84
N PRO A 36 -11.00 -6.30 -18.13
CA PRO A 36 -10.73 -4.87 -18.20
C PRO A 36 -9.35 -4.57 -17.60
N SER A 37 -8.60 -3.65 -18.21
CA SER A 37 -7.35 -3.18 -17.61
C SER A 37 -7.62 -2.42 -16.30
N LEU A 38 -6.59 -2.25 -15.47
CA LEU A 38 -6.72 -1.42 -14.26
C LEU A 38 -7.16 0.02 -14.59
N GLN A 39 -6.71 0.58 -15.72
CA GLN A 39 -7.19 1.89 -16.16
C GLN A 39 -8.66 1.86 -16.56
N ASP A 40 -9.14 0.81 -17.24
CA ASP A 40 -10.57 0.67 -17.56
C ASP A 40 -11.43 0.60 -16.29
N ILE A 41 -10.92 -0.06 -15.24
CA ILE A 41 -11.57 -0.07 -13.92
C ILE A 41 -11.61 1.34 -13.34
N PHE A 42 -10.50 2.08 -13.37
CA PHE A 42 -10.44 3.45 -12.85
C PHE A 42 -11.38 4.40 -13.61
N ASP A 43 -11.43 4.29 -14.93
CA ASP A 43 -12.31 5.08 -15.79
C ASP A 43 -13.81 4.80 -15.50
N ASP A 44 -14.15 3.59 -15.06
CA ASP A 44 -15.52 3.24 -14.66
C ASP A 44 -15.88 3.75 -13.25
N VAL A 45 -14.95 3.62 -12.28
CA VAL A 45 -15.26 3.81 -10.86
C VAL A 45 -14.89 5.19 -10.33
N VAL A 46 -13.89 5.85 -10.89
CA VAL A 46 -13.43 7.18 -10.44
C VAL A 46 -14.18 8.27 -11.21
N THR A 47 -14.67 9.26 -10.47
CA THR A 47 -15.37 10.45 -10.99
C THR A 47 -14.70 11.73 -10.51
N GLY A 48 -15.11 12.88 -11.04
CA GLY A 48 -14.58 14.20 -10.63
C GLY A 48 -13.21 14.57 -11.24
N GLY A 49 -12.49 13.59 -11.78
CA GLY A 49 -11.22 13.79 -12.49
C GLY A 49 -10.73 12.50 -13.14
N ASN A 50 -9.42 12.39 -13.35
CA ASN A 50 -8.78 11.18 -13.85
C ASN A 50 -7.77 10.66 -12.82
N LEU A 51 -7.82 9.36 -12.54
CA LEU A 51 -6.79 8.66 -11.78
C LEU A 51 -6.02 7.77 -12.76
N ASP A 52 -4.72 7.99 -12.89
CA ASP A 52 -3.88 7.29 -13.85
C ASP A 52 -3.18 6.09 -13.20
N ALA A 53 -3.48 4.87 -13.67
CA ALA A 53 -2.95 3.62 -13.12
C ALA A 53 -1.41 3.51 -13.16
N VAL A 54 -0.74 4.29 -14.00
CA VAL A 54 0.73 4.31 -14.11
C VAL A 54 1.31 5.47 -13.31
N ASN A 55 0.74 6.66 -13.46
CA ASN A 55 1.35 7.90 -12.98
C ASN A 55 0.94 8.27 -11.55
N ASP A 56 -0.19 7.76 -11.05
CA ASP A 56 -0.72 8.09 -9.72
C ASP A 56 -0.46 7.01 -8.65
N GLN A 57 0.42 6.05 -8.94
CA GLN A 57 0.86 5.06 -7.95
C GLN A 57 1.52 5.72 -6.74
N SER A 58 1.26 5.15 -5.56
CA SER A 58 1.83 5.54 -4.28
C SER A 58 2.77 4.46 -3.75
N ASN A 59 3.78 4.88 -2.97
CA ASN A 59 4.68 3.96 -2.25
C ASN A 59 4.16 3.65 -0.83
N VAL A 60 2.89 3.96 -0.54
CA VAL A 60 2.31 3.70 0.78
C VAL A 60 1.95 2.22 0.87
N GLU A 61 2.59 1.52 1.81
CA GLU A 61 2.41 0.09 2.03
C GLU A 61 1.59 -0.21 3.30
N THR A 62 1.59 0.72 4.25
CA THR A 62 0.97 0.59 5.58
C THR A 62 0.34 1.91 6.02
N TRP A 63 -0.64 1.78 6.91
CA TRP A 63 -1.43 2.88 7.45
C TRP A 63 -1.50 2.79 8.97
N MET A 64 -1.95 3.86 9.58
CA MET A 64 -2.27 3.94 11.01
C MET A 64 -3.66 4.54 11.20
N ILE A 65 -4.19 4.39 12.40
CA ILE A 65 -5.45 5.03 12.80
C ILE A 65 -5.45 6.55 12.58
N ALA A 66 -6.60 7.06 12.14
CA ALA A 66 -6.75 8.40 11.60
C ALA A 66 -7.17 9.46 12.63
N GLU A 67 -7.54 9.08 13.87
CA GLU A 67 -7.70 9.93 15.09
C GLU A 67 -9.08 9.80 15.80
N ALA A 68 -10.00 8.90 15.40
CA ALA A 68 -11.27 8.73 16.13
C ALA A 68 -11.21 7.67 17.26
N LEU A 69 -12.21 7.74 18.16
CA LEU A 69 -12.45 6.72 19.20
C LEU A 69 -12.72 5.33 18.60
N VAL A 70 -13.28 5.27 17.39
CA VAL A 70 -13.35 4.11 16.49
C VAL A 70 -13.36 4.67 15.07
N ASP A 71 -12.30 4.43 14.29
CA ASP A 71 -12.34 4.68 12.85
C ASP A 71 -13.08 3.49 12.21
N SER A 72 -14.12 3.73 11.41
CA SER A 72 -14.83 2.68 10.66
C SER A 72 -14.49 2.81 9.19
N TYR A 73 -13.65 1.92 8.71
CA TYR A 73 -13.19 1.88 7.33
C TYR A 73 -14.19 1.09 6.50
N LEU A 74 -14.76 1.71 5.46
CA LEU A 74 -15.58 1.02 4.46
C LEU A 74 -14.67 0.39 3.42
N VAL A 75 -14.94 -0.87 3.05
CA VAL A 75 -14.27 -1.55 1.93
C VAL A 75 -15.28 -1.88 0.86
N THR A 76 -15.04 -1.42 -0.38
CA THR A 76 -15.84 -1.76 -1.57
C THR A 76 -15.00 -2.55 -2.57
N THR A 77 -15.51 -3.69 -3.05
CA THR A 77 -14.90 -4.47 -4.14
C THR A 77 -15.40 -4.02 -5.51
N TYR A 78 -14.48 -3.72 -6.43
CA TYR A 78 -14.79 -3.49 -7.84
C TYR A 78 -14.49 -4.70 -8.71
N LYS A 79 -13.39 -5.36 -8.41
CA LYS A 79 -12.99 -6.65 -8.99
C LYS A 79 -12.33 -7.42 -7.85
N ASN A 80 -12.67 -8.69 -7.77
CA ASN A 80 -12.11 -9.62 -6.81
C ASN A 80 -12.39 -10.95 -7.45
N ASP A 81 -11.34 -11.55 -7.99
CA ASP A 81 -11.42 -12.94 -8.40
C ASP A 81 -11.62 -13.81 -7.16
N ASN A 82 -11.33 -15.10 -7.23
CA ASN A 82 -11.66 -16.03 -6.13
C ASN A 82 -10.74 -15.84 -4.90
N GLY A 83 -10.57 -14.62 -4.40
CA GLY A 83 -9.81 -14.27 -3.23
C GLY A 83 -10.63 -13.69 -2.09
N ILE A 84 -9.92 -13.18 -1.10
CA ILE A 84 -10.48 -12.52 0.09
C ILE A 84 -9.48 -11.52 0.64
N LEU A 85 -9.95 -10.29 0.86
CA LEU A 85 -9.18 -9.23 1.49
C LEU A 85 -9.06 -9.49 3.00
N GLY A 86 -7.92 -9.10 3.55
CA GLY A 86 -7.67 -9.09 4.97
C GLY A 86 -6.74 -7.95 5.37
N ILE A 87 -6.64 -7.78 6.68
CA ILE A 87 -5.79 -6.80 7.34
C ILE A 87 -4.79 -7.51 8.24
N TYR A 88 -3.59 -6.96 8.33
CA TYR A 88 -2.58 -7.43 9.26
C TYR A 88 -2.06 -6.28 10.11
N SER A 89 -1.68 -6.60 11.34
CA SER A 89 -1.05 -5.66 12.25
C SER A 89 0.44 -5.54 11.94
N THR A 90 0.96 -4.32 11.88
CA THR A 90 2.41 -4.06 11.81
C THR A 90 3.09 -4.27 13.16
N ASP A 91 2.34 -4.16 14.26
CA ASP A 91 2.87 -4.23 15.63
C ASP A 91 2.98 -5.67 16.14
N THR A 92 1.98 -6.49 15.85
CA THR A 92 1.87 -7.87 16.35
C THR A 92 2.02 -8.94 15.27
N GLY A 93 1.83 -8.57 14.00
CA GLY A 93 1.79 -9.51 12.89
C GLY A 93 0.50 -10.36 12.82
N ALA A 94 -0.48 -10.09 13.68
CA ALA A 94 -1.79 -10.75 13.65
C ALA A 94 -2.50 -10.47 12.32
N LYS A 95 -3.31 -11.42 11.83
CA LYS A 95 -3.99 -11.36 10.52
C LYS A 95 -5.45 -11.70 10.66
N TYR A 96 -6.31 -10.87 10.08
CA TYR A 96 -7.75 -11.07 10.08
C TYR A 96 -8.30 -10.84 8.69
N PHE A 97 -9.24 -11.69 8.28
CA PHE A 97 -9.98 -11.48 7.06
C PHE A 97 -11.11 -10.50 7.30
N LEU A 98 -11.30 -9.61 6.34
CA LEU A 98 -12.50 -8.78 6.24
C LEU A 98 -13.56 -9.67 5.59
N GLN A 99 -14.46 -10.24 6.39
CA GLN A 99 -15.52 -11.11 5.88
C GLN A 99 -16.39 -10.33 4.89
N ASN A 100 -16.55 -10.89 3.68
CA ASN A 100 -17.04 -10.24 2.46
C ASN A 100 -16.12 -9.12 1.97
N PRO A 101 -15.63 -9.19 0.73
CA PRO A 101 -16.55 -8.74 -0.31
C PRO A 101 -16.42 -9.54 -1.62
N ASP A 102 -17.38 -10.43 -1.86
CA ASP A 102 -17.70 -10.87 -3.21
C ASP A 102 -18.12 -9.62 -4.05
N LYS A 103 -18.27 -9.73 -5.37
CA LYS A 103 -18.56 -8.56 -6.24
C LYS A 103 -19.71 -7.70 -5.65
N LYS A 104 -19.40 -6.44 -5.30
CA LYS A 104 -20.31 -5.41 -4.77
C LYS A 104 -20.76 -5.55 -3.31
N ASP A 105 -20.13 -6.42 -2.52
CA ASP A 105 -20.35 -6.45 -1.07
C ASP A 105 -19.49 -5.40 -0.34
N GLN A 106 -19.97 -4.95 0.81
CA GLN A 106 -19.24 -4.07 1.73
C GLN A 106 -18.73 -4.84 2.94
N ALA A 107 -17.49 -4.55 3.36
CA ALA A 107 -17.01 -4.87 4.69
C ALA A 107 -16.68 -3.60 5.45
N SER A 108 -16.73 -3.69 6.78
CA SER A 108 -16.13 -2.68 7.63
C SER A 108 -15.15 -3.28 8.63
N PHE A 109 -14.12 -2.52 8.92
CA PHE A 109 -13.28 -2.76 10.09
C PHE A 109 -13.06 -1.46 10.84
N GLY A 110 -12.63 -1.58 12.08
CA GLY A 110 -12.24 -0.42 12.86
C GLY A 110 -11.24 -0.77 13.93
N ILE A 111 -10.35 0.17 14.20
CA ILE A 111 -9.34 0.05 15.24
C ILE A 111 -9.57 1.24 16.17
N ASN A 112 -9.78 0.96 17.46
CA ASN A 112 -9.97 2.02 18.45
C ASN A 112 -8.62 2.54 18.98
N ASP A 113 -8.69 3.56 19.84
CA ASP A 113 -7.53 4.18 20.49
C ASP A 113 -6.71 3.24 21.40
N THR A 114 -7.26 2.09 21.79
CA THR A 114 -6.54 1.04 22.53
C THR A 114 -5.85 0.01 21.61
N GLY A 115 -6.00 0.13 20.29
CA GLY A 115 -5.48 -0.83 19.33
C GLY A 115 -6.33 -2.12 19.25
N ALA A 116 -7.59 -2.08 19.66
CA ALA A 116 -8.52 -3.20 19.53
C ALA A 116 -9.20 -3.18 18.16
N LEU A 117 -9.12 -4.31 17.46
CA LEU A 117 -9.70 -4.50 16.14
C LEU A 117 -11.14 -4.99 16.23
N TYR A 118 -12.02 -4.33 15.49
CA TYR A 118 -13.39 -4.69 15.21
C TYR A 118 -13.54 -5.00 13.73
N VAL A 119 -14.24 -6.07 13.37
CA VAL A 119 -14.62 -6.37 11.98
C VAL A 119 -16.13 -6.54 11.94
N ASN A 120 -16.80 -5.78 11.08
CA ASN A 120 -18.25 -5.68 10.98
C ASN A 120 -18.89 -5.41 12.36
N GLY A 121 -18.30 -4.47 13.12
CA GLY A 121 -18.73 -4.07 14.46
C GLY A 121 -18.48 -5.08 15.59
N LYS A 122 -17.82 -6.21 15.32
CA LYS A 122 -17.52 -7.24 16.32
C LYS A 122 -16.04 -7.23 16.67
N LEU A 123 -15.73 -7.16 17.97
CA LEU A 123 -14.38 -7.31 18.49
C LEU A 123 -13.75 -8.62 17.97
N LYS A 124 -12.56 -8.52 17.38
CA LYS A 124 -11.77 -9.63 16.87
C LYS A 124 -10.48 -9.82 17.65
N ASP A 125 -9.87 -8.72 18.05
CA ASP A 125 -8.59 -8.71 18.75
C ASP A 125 -8.51 -7.50 19.67
N GLU A 126 -8.18 -7.69 20.94
CA GLU A 126 -8.00 -6.60 21.91
C GLU A 126 -6.62 -5.93 21.78
N ASN A 127 -5.66 -6.61 21.14
CA ASN A 127 -4.26 -6.19 21.08
C ASN A 127 -3.76 -6.20 19.63
N PHE A 128 -4.59 -5.74 18.69
CA PHE A 128 -4.20 -5.68 17.29
C PHE A 128 -3.05 -4.69 17.08
N GLY A 129 -3.10 -3.51 17.72
CA GLY A 129 -2.16 -2.41 17.50
C GLY A 129 -2.81 -1.26 16.72
N ASP A 130 -2.04 -0.24 16.42
CA ASP A 130 -2.48 0.99 15.73
C ASP A 130 -2.03 1.06 14.27
N GLY A 131 -0.95 0.33 13.92
CA GLY A 131 -0.46 0.22 12.56
C GLY A 131 -0.94 -1.05 11.85
N PHE A 132 -1.28 -0.91 10.57
CA PHE A 132 -1.81 -2.01 9.77
C PHE A 132 -1.44 -1.91 8.29
N GLY A 133 -1.55 -3.04 7.60
CA GLY A 133 -1.54 -3.12 6.14
C GLY A 133 -2.56 -4.13 5.64
N PHE A 134 -2.66 -4.29 4.33
CA PHE A 134 -3.62 -5.20 3.72
C PHE A 134 -2.93 -6.41 3.09
N PHE A 135 -3.69 -7.50 3.03
CA PHE A 135 -3.32 -8.64 2.23
C PHE A 135 -4.53 -9.18 1.48
N TRP A 136 -4.30 -9.72 0.30
CA TRP A 136 -5.31 -10.43 -0.47
C TRP A 136 -4.88 -11.88 -0.65
N ARG A 137 -5.80 -12.82 -0.42
CA ARG A 137 -5.52 -14.25 -0.53
C ARG A 137 -6.35 -14.89 -1.60
N ASN A 138 -5.71 -15.36 -2.67
CA ASN A 138 -6.34 -16.21 -3.68
C ASN A 138 -6.74 -17.57 -3.05
N LYS A 139 -8.02 -17.92 -3.12
CA LYS A 139 -8.59 -19.17 -2.55
C LYS A 139 -8.39 -20.35 -3.49
N ASP A 140 -8.25 -20.10 -4.79
CA ASP A 140 -8.16 -21.11 -5.84
C ASP A 140 -6.71 -21.51 -6.14
N ALA A 141 -5.76 -20.65 -5.79
CA ALA A 141 -4.35 -20.97 -5.84
C ALA A 141 -4.03 -22.21 -4.98
N SER A 142 -3.22 -23.12 -5.54
CA SER A 142 -2.66 -24.26 -4.82
C SER A 142 -1.13 -24.25 -4.95
N PRO A 143 -0.36 -23.90 -3.90
CA PRO A 143 -0.82 -23.57 -2.55
C PRO A 143 -1.62 -22.26 -2.50
N LYS A 144 -2.34 -22.00 -1.40
CA LYS A 144 -3.03 -20.72 -1.21
C LYS A 144 -2.00 -19.60 -1.12
N LEU A 145 -2.06 -18.65 -2.04
CA LEU A 145 -1.10 -17.55 -2.17
C LEU A 145 -1.70 -16.25 -1.64
N THR A 146 -0.85 -15.41 -1.08
CA THR A 146 -1.21 -14.18 -0.35
C THR A 146 -0.30 -13.02 -0.76
N SER A 147 -0.89 -12.04 -1.44
CA SER A 147 -0.25 -10.78 -1.81
C SER A 147 -0.44 -9.76 -0.68
N TYR A 148 0.60 -8.99 -0.36
CA TYR A 148 0.59 -7.95 0.68
C TYR A 148 0.85 -6.59 0.05
N THR A 149 0.29 -5.54 0.66
CA THR A 149 0.62 -4.13 0.34
C THR A 149 2.04 -3.76 0.72
N GLU A 150 2.69 -4.51 1.61
CA GLU A 150 4.08 -4.32 1.98
C GLU A 150 4.96 -5.35 1.27
N ASP A 151 5.79 -4.87 0.36
CA ASP A 151 6.58 -5.71 -0.54
C ASP A 151 7.52 -6.63 0.24
N SER A 152 8.03 -6.16 1.38
CA SER A 152 8.91 -6.94 2.28
C SER A 152 8.29 -8.27 2.77
N LYS A 153 6.96 -8.37 2.73
CA LYS A 153 6.20 -9.57 3.11
C LYS A 153 5.89 -10.48 1.92
N ASN A 154 6.02 -9.97 0.69
CA ASN A 154 5.85 -10.74 -0.55
C ASN A 154 7.07 -11.62 -0.80
N LYS A 155 7.20 -12.70 -0.02
CA LYS A 155 8.29 -13.69 -0.16
C LYS A 155 7.92 -14.79 -1.14
N SER A 156 8.94 -15.44 -1.70
CA SER A 156 8.78 -16.65 -2.48
C SER A 156 8.03 -17.71 -1.67
N GLY A 157 6.88 -18.15 -2.18
CA GLY A 157 6.00 -19.11 -1.53
C GLY A 157 4.93 -18.50 -0.60
N THR A 158 4.95 -17.19 -0.36
CA THR A 158 3.81 -16.47 0.26
C THR A 158 2.95 -15.75 -0.77
N GLY A 159 3.47 -15.46 -1.96
CA GLY A 159 2.74 -15.03 -3.15
C GLY A 159 3.33 -15.75 -4.38
N TYR A 160 2.75 -15.56 -5.55
CA TYR A 160 3.45 -15.91 -6.78
C TYR A 160 4.57 -14.88 -6.94
N GLY A 161 5.83 -15.29 -7.02
CA GLY A 161 6.95 -14.35 -7.19
C GLY A 161 8.24 -14.68 -6.45
N SER A 162 9.26 -13.88 -6.77
CA SER A 162 10.52 -13.81 -6.03
C SER A 162 10.34 -13.03 -4.73
N ASN A 163 11.38 -12.98 -3.89
CA ASN A 163 11.30 -12.22 -2.64
C ASN A 163 11.24 -10.72 -2.91
N ASN A 164 10.31 -10.05 -2.25
CA ASN A 164 10.02 -8.62 -2.34
C ASN A 164 9.43 -8.19 -3.69
N ASP A 165 8.62 -9.05 -4.30
CA ASP A 165 7.88 -8.69 -5.52
C ASP A 165 6.74 -7.71 -5.17
N VAL A 166 6.51 -6.75 -6.07
CA VAL A 166 5.36 -5.86 -6.03
C VAL A 166 4.12 -6.66 -6.43
N LEU A 167 3.24 -6.93 -5.46
CA LEU A 167 2.00 -7.69 -5.66
C LEU A 167 0.75 -6.89 -5.29
N ALA A 168 0.94 -5.63 -4.92
CA ALA A 168 -0.13 -4.68 -4.69
C ALA A 168 0.34 -3.28 -5.07
N LEU A 169 -0.53 -2.50 -5.69
CA LEU A 169 -0.39 -1.08 -5.94
C LEU A 169 -1.39 -0.32 -5.10
N THR A 170 -1.00 0.86 -4.64
CA THR A 170 -1.86 1.74 -3.86
C THR A 170 -2.00 3.10 -4.54
N PHE A 171 -3.20 3.66 -4.49
CA PHE A 171 -3.52 4.92 -5.14
C PHE A 171 -4.29 5.80 -4.17
N LEU A 172 -3.85 7.04 -3.99
CA LEU A 172 -4.56 8.03 -3.18
C LEU A 172 -5.68 8.64 -4.01
N VAL A 173 -6.91 8.59 -3.51
CA VAL A 173 -8.03 9.36 -4.01
C VAL A 173 -7.85 10.79 -3.50
N LYS A 174 -7.31 11.65 -4.36
CA LYS A 174 -6.97 13.04 -4.02
C LYS A 174 -8.23 13.91 -3.97
N GLU A 175 -8.13 15.06 -3.29
CA GLU A 175 -9.19 16.07 -3.28
C GLU A 175 -9.65 16.41 -4.71
N GLY A 176 -10.97 16.39 -4.92
CA GLY A 176 -11.60 16.61 -6.23
C GLY A 176 -11.81 15.34 -7.06
N LEU A 177 -11.35 14.18 -6.58
CA LEU A 177 -11.79 12.88 -7.08
C LEU A 177 -12.87 12.31 -6.16
N SER A 178 -13.74 11.49 -6.74
CA SER A 178 -14.70 10.67 -6.01
C SER A 178 -14.65 9.25 -6.55
N VAL A 179 -15.07 8.27 -5.76
CA VAL A 179 -15.18 6.88 -6.21
C VAL A 179 -16.62 6.40 -6.07
N LYS A 180 -17.19 5.85 -7.14
CA LYS A 180 -18.54 5.28 -7.13
C LYS A 180 -18.57 4.06 -6.22
N THR A 181 -19.13 4.14 -5.02
CA THR A 181 -19.36 2.98 -4.16
C THR A 181 -20.81 2.53 -4.27
N GLN A 182 -21.07 1.25 -4.05
CA GLN A 182 -22.44 0.73 -3.96
C GLN A 182 -22.77 0.43 -2.51
N LEU A 183 -23.85 1.02 -2.01
CA LEU A 183 -24.41 0.75 -0.69
C LEU A 183 -25.12 -0.61 -0.66
N ASN A 184 -25.31 -1.16 0.54
CA ASN A 184 -26.00 -2.45 0.75
C ASN A 184 -27.44 -2.49 0.20
N ASP A 185 -28.07 -1.33 -0.06
CA ASP A 185 -29.39 -1.23 -0.67
C ASP A 185 -29.35 -1.19 -2.22
N GLY A 186 -28.17 -1.29 -2.81
CA GLY A 186 -27.93 -1.24 -4.26
C GLY A 186 -27.74 0.16 -4.82
N THR A 187 -27.87 1.21 -4.00
CA THR A 187 -27.66 2.60 -4.41
C THR A 187 -26.19 2.86 -4.69
N THR A 188 -25.88 3.45 -5.83
CA THR A 188 -24.53 3.97 -6.12
C THR A 188 -24.40 5.38 -5.58
N VAL A 189 -23.36 5.64 -4.81
CA VAL A 189 -23.00 6.96 -4.29
C VAL A 189 -21.56 7.29 -4.68
N ASP A 190 -21.26 8.57 -4.85
CA ASP A 190 -19.89 9.02 -5.02
C ASP A 190 -19.30 9.25 -3.62
N ALA A 191 -18.36 8.40 -3.23
CA ALA A 191 -17.61 8.55 -2.00
C ALA A 191 -16.50 9.58 -2.21
N GLU A 192 -16.51 10.61 -1.36
CA GLU A 192 -15.60 11.76 -1.42
C GLU A 192 -14.87 11.86 -0.09
N GLY A 193 -13.55 11.75 -0.11
CA GLY A 193 -12.74 11.80 1.09
C GLY A 193 -11.29 12.17 0.81
N ASN A 194 -10.77 13.06 1.65
CA ASN A 194 -9.33 13.27 1.74
C ASN A 194 -8.80 12.14 2.64
N ASN A 195 -7.95 11.26 2.09
CA ASN A 195 -7.38 10.05 2.71
C ASN A 195 -8.05 8.71 2.32
N ASP A 196 -8.79 8.66 1.22
CA ASP A 196 -9.26 7.38 0.70
C ASP A 196 -8.26 6.77 -0.26
N TRP A 197 -8.28 5.44 -0.34
CA TRP A 197 -7.29 4.68 -1.09
C TRP A 197 -7.96 3.64 -1.98
N ILE A 198 -7.37 3.44 -3.14
CA ILE A 198 -7.61 2.25 -3.96
C ILE A 198 -6.42 1.31 -3.79
N LEU A 199 -6.71 0.04 -3.53
CA LEU A 199 -5.76 -1.06 -3.40
C LEU A 199 -6.00 -2.01 -4.58
N ALA A 200 -4.99 -2.20 -5.42
CA ALA A 200 -5.04 -3.07 -6.58
C ALA A 200 -4.03 -4.21 -6.39
N PHE A 201 -4.49 -5.45 -6.32
CA PHE A 201 -3.67 -6.63 -6.09
C PHE A 201 -3.52 -7.44 -7.36
N GLU A 202 -2.34 -8.04 -7.48
CA GLU A 202 -2.03 -9.05 -8.46
C GLU A 202 -2.14 -10.43 -7.82
N ASP A 203 -2.66 -11.39 -8.58
CA ASP A 203 -2.68 -12.78 -8.19
C ASP A 203 -1.34 -13.46 -8.44
N VAL A 204 -0.67 -13.21 -9.58
CA VAL A 204 0.61 -13.81 -9.95
C VAL A 204 1.74 -12.77 -10.11
N ALA A 205 2.91 -12.88 -9.44
CA ALA A 205 4.01 -11.95 -9.76
C ALA A 205 4.36 -11.94 -11.24
N SER A 206 4.53 -10.72 -11.75
CA SER A 206 5.12 -10.39 -13.05
C SER A 206 6.43 -11.14 -13.35
N SER A 207 7.24 -11.46 -12.33
CA SER A 207 8.50 -12.19 -12.49
C SER A 207 8.33 -13.70 -12.80
N ALA A 208 7.15 -14.25 -12.51
CA ALA A 208 6.86 -15.68 -12.50
C ALA A 208 5.79 -16.11 -13.51
N SER A 209 5.47 -15.29 -14.51
CA SER A 209 4.42 -15.44 -15.55
C SER A 209 3.06 -14.77 -15.29
N GLY A 210 2.96 -13.85 -14.33
CA GLY A 210 1.79 -12.96 -14.23
C GLY A 210 1.76 -11.96 -15.38
N ASP A 211 0.56 -11.50 -15.77
CA ASP A 211 0.41 -10.41 -16.74
C ASP A 211 0.69 -9.04 -16.10
N GLY A 212 0.68 -8.96 -14.76
CA GLY A 212 1.15 -7.80 -14.01
C GLY A 212 0.26 -6.59 -14.24
N ASP A 213 -1.03 -6.83 -14.44
CA ASP A 213 -2.02 -5.81 -14.73
C ASP A 213 -2.76 -5.30 -13.49
N PHE A 214 -2.55 -5.95 -12.33
CA PHE A 214 -3.08 -5.61 -11.01
C PHE A 214 -4.60 -5.45 -11.02
N ASN A 215 -5.27 -6.13 -11.95
CA ASN A 215 -6.71 -6.06 -12.08
C ASN A 215 -7.39 -7.20 -11.29
N ASP A 216 -6.68 -8.23 -10.81
CA ASP A 216 -7.26 -9.42 -10.16
C ASP A 216 -8.15 -9.09 -8.95
N ALA A 217 -7.72 -8.11 -8.15
CA ALA A 217 -8.53 -7.59 -7.07
C ALA A 217 -8.32 -6.10 -6.79
N VAL A 218 -9.39 -5.31 -6.91
CA VAL A 218 -9.40 -3.86 -6.72
C VAL A 218 -10.42 -3.49 -5.65
N PHE A 219 -9.93 -2.83 -4.61
CA PHE A 219 -10.70 -2.41 -3.45
C PHE A 219 -10.57 -0.91 -3.22
N TYR A 220 -11.65 -0.25 -2.82
CA TYR A 220 -11.62 1.10 -2.26
C TYR A 220 -11.76 1.04 -0.75
N VAL A 221 -10.98 1.84 -0.04
CA VAL A 221 -10.97 1.94 1.42
C VAL A 221 -10.92 3.39 1.87
N GLU A 222 -11.87 3.79 2.71
CA GLU A 222 -12.05 5.18 3.17
C GLU A 222 -11.13 5.55 4.34
N ASP A 223 -10.82 6.84 4.53
CA ASP A 223 -10.33 7.43 5.79
C ASP A 223 -9.02 6.86 6.39
N MET A 224 -8.06 6.39 5.57
CA MET A 224 -6.80 5.83 6.07
C MET A 224 -5.62 6.81 6.02
N LYS A 225 -4.91 6.97 7.15
CA LYS A 225 -3.69 7.77 7.20
C LYS A 225 -2.45 6.92 6.94
N PRO A 226 -1.60 7.24 5.95
CA PRO A 226 -0.33 6.56 5.75
C PRO A 226 0.52 6.58 7.02
N THR A 227 1.20 5.48 7.29
CA THR A 227 2.22 5.43 8.35
C THR A 227 3.30 6.47 8.02
N PRO A 228 3.58 7.44 8.90
CA PRO A 228 4.64 8.41 8.67
C PRO A 228 5.95 7.69 8.41
N GLU A 229 6.66 8.11 7.36
CA GLU A 229 8.00 7.61 7.13
C GLU A 229 8.84 7.81 8.40
N PRO A 230 9.66 6.81 8.81
CA PRO A 230 10.46 6.93 10.00
C PRO A 230 11.28 8.23 9.98
N ALA A 231 11.18 9.02 11.05
CA ALA A 231 11.92 10.29 11.21
C ALA A 231 13.46 10.13 11.08
N THR A 232 13.95 8.90 10.97
CA THR A 232 15.32 8.57 10.57
C THR A 232 15.69 9.18 9.22
N MET A 233 14.78 9.33 8.25
CA MET A 233 15.08 10.01 6.97
C MET A 233 15.36 11.50 7.15
N LEU A 234 14.60 12.15 8.03
CA LEU A 234 14.87 13.53 8.45
C LEU A 234 16.17 13.62 9.24
N LEU A 235 16.38 12.72 10.21
CA LEU A 235 17.58 12.69 11.03
C LEU A 235 18.83 12.44 10.20
N LEU A 236 18.73 11.59 9.17
CA LEU A 236 19.80 11.32 8.22
C LEU A 236 20.12 12.59 7.44
N SER A 237 19.11 13.24 6.87
CA SER A 237 19.24 14.51 6.14
C SER A 237 19.90 15.60 7.00
N VAL A 238 19.40 15.82 8.22
CA VAL A 238 19.93 16.80 9.18
C VAL A 238 21.34 16.41 9.65
N GLY A 239 21.59 15.12 9.89
CA GLY A 239 22.89 14.58 10.26
C GLY A 239 23.95 14.82 9.18
N MET A 240 23.60 14.62 7.90
CA MET A 240 24.50 14.90 6.78
C MET A 240 24.83 16.39 6.65
N ILE A 241 23.83 17.27 6.80
CA ILE A 241 24.05 18.73 6.82
C ILE A 241 24.99 19.12 7.97
N GLY A 242 24.80 18.53 9.15
CA GLY A 242 25.66 18.72 10.32
C GLY A 242 27.12 18.32 10.07
N LEU A 243 27.37 17.18 9.41
CA LEU A 243 28.71 16.71 9.06
C LEU A 243 29.41 17.64 8.05
N VAL A 244 28.68 18.14 7.05
CA VAL A 244 29.21 19.11 6.07
C VAL A 244 29.57 20.43 6.75
N ALA A 245 28.72 20.93 7.65
CA ALA A 245 28.97 22.16 8.40
C ALA A 245 30.20 22.03 9.32
N MET A 246 30.35 20.91 10.02
CA MET A 246 31.55 20.63 10.84
C MET A 246 32.82 20.62 10.00
N ARG A 247 32.82 19.96 8.83
CA ARG A 247 33.98 19.93 7.93
C ARG A 247 34.43 21.33 7.50
N ARG A 248 33.50 22.24 7.20
CA ARG A 248 33.81 23.64 6.86
C ARG A 248 34.43 24.42 8.01
N LYS A 249 34.03 24.13 9.26
CA LYS A 249 34.57 24.77 10.45
C LYS A 249 36.02 24.35 10.74
N PHE A 250 36.35 23.07 10.54
CA PHE A 250 37.71 22.56 10.77
C PHE A 250 38.72 23.00 9.69
N ASN A 251 38.28 23.20 8.45
CA ASN A 251 39.15 23.68 7.36
C ASN A 251 39.49 25.19 7.42
N LYS A 252 38.85 25.98 8.29
CA LYS A 252 39.16 27.42 8.46
C LYS A 252 40.24 27.72 9.51
N LYS A 253 40.78 26.70 10.20
CA LYS A 253 41.82 26.85 11.24
C LYS A 253 43.18 26.23 10.87
N SER A 254 43.42 25.99 9.58
CA SER A 254 44.72 25.57 9.03
C SER A 254 45.25 26.59 8.06
#